data_AF-H5XH88-F1
#
_entry.id   AF-H5XH88-F1
#
_cell.length_a   1.000
_cell.length_b   1.000
_cell.length_c   1.000
_cell.angle_alpha   90.00
_cell.angle_beta   90.00
_cell.angle_gamma   90.00
#
_symmetry.space_group_name_H-M   'P 1'
#
loop_
_entity.id
_entity.type
_entity.pdbx_description
1 polymer ?
#
loop_
_entity_poly.entity_id
_entity_poly.type
_entity_poly.pdbx_seq_one_letter_code
_entity_poly.pdbx_strand_id
1 'polypeptide(L)'
;MSSSWLIWLVGGLLLVAAGVASTLVPRLRARDVRRRTAWSTARAAIDSAAVSRDACPAPVAEAEQLLARAETIAAERGGVAAAEEATRCAERADRLWREVRHG
;
A
#
# COMPACT_ATOMS: atom_id res chain seq x y z
N MET A 1 27.06 41.61 25.45
CA MET A 1 27.40 40.18 25.51
C MET A 1 26.22 39.24 25.17
N SER A 2 25.16 39.71 24.48
CA SER A 2 23.99 38.86 24.18
C SER A 2 24.07 38.11 22.84
N SER A 3 24.72 38.68 21.82
CA SER A 3 24.72 38.10 20.47
C SER A 3 25.49 36.78 20.38
N SER A 4 26.62 36.65 21.09
CA SER A 4 27.43 35.42 21.04
C SER A 4 26.72 34.22 21.68
N TRP A 5 25.94 34.46 22.74
CA TRP A 5 25.15 33.43 23.40
C TRP A 5 23.96 32.96 22.54
N LEU A 6 23.29 33.90 21.88
CA LEU A 6 22.23 33.60 20.91
C LEU A 6 22.74 32.74 19.75
N ILE A 7 23.94 33.01 19.24
CA ILE A 7 24.55 32.21 18.17
C ILE A 7 24.77 30.76 18.61
N TRP A 8 25.27 30.54 19.83
CA TRP A 8 25.45 29.20 20.38
C TRP A 8 24.12 28.46 20.59
N LEU A 9 23.08 29.15 21.06
CA LEU A 9 21.75 28.56 21.19
C LEU A 9 21.14 28.18 19.84
N VAL A 10 21.25 29.06 18.85
CA VAL A 10 20.75 28.79 17.49
C VAL A 10 21.52 27.64 16.85
N GLY A 11 22.85 27.63 16.99
CA GLY A 11 23.70 26.55 16.49
C GLY A 11 23.39 25.20 17.16
N GLY A 12 23.22 25.19 18.49
CA GLY A 12 22.82 24.00 19.24
C GLY A 12 21.43 23.49 18.82
N LEU A 13 20.46 24.40 18.66
CA LEU A 13 19.11 24.06 18.21
C LEU A 13 19.12 23.46 16.79
N LEU A 14 19.90 24.04 15.87
CA LEU A 14 20.08 23.51 14.51
C LEU A 14 20.69 22.11 14.52
N LEU A 15 21.69 21.88 15.38
CA LEU A 15 22.34 20.56 15.50
C LEU A 15 21.35 19.51 16.03
N VAL A 16 20.57 19.86 17.05
CA VAL A 16 19.52 19.00 17.61
C VAL A 16 18.44 18.73 16.57
N ALA A 17 17.96 19.78 15.88
CA ALA A 17 16.96 19.63 14.82
C ALA A 17 17.45 18.73 13.67
N ALA A 18 18.73 18.86 13.28
CA ALA A 18 19.34 18.02 12.26
C ALA A 18 19.42 16.55 12.71
N GLY A 19 19.81 16.28 13.95
CA GLY A 19 19.83 14.93 14.51
C GLY A 19 18.43 14.30 14.59
N VAL A 20 17.45 15.08 15.07
CA VAL A 20 16.04 14.66 15.14
C VAL A 20 15.47 14.39 13.74
N ALA A 21 15.70 15.30 12.78
CA ALA A 21 15.27 15.10 11.40
C ALA A 21 15.91 13.84 10.78
N SER A 22 17.22 13.62 11.01
CA SER A 22 17.95 12.47 10.48
C SER A 22 17.41 11.13 10.99
N THR A 23 16.75 11.10 12.15
CA THR A 23 16.18 9.87 12.73
C THR A 23 14.69 9.68 12.43
N LEU A 24 13.92 10.77 12.38
CA LEU A 24 12.47 10.71 12.16
C LEU A 24 12.07 10.64 10.68
N VAL A 25 12.74 11.38 9.80
CA VAL A 25 12.47 11.38 8.36
C VAL A 25 12.56 9.98 7.73
N PRO A 26 13.59 9.15 7.98
CA PRO A 26 13.65 7.81 7.39
C PRO A 26 12.51 6.90 7.87
N ARG A 27 12.05 7.06 9.12
CA ARG A 27 10.92 6.27 9.65
C ARG A 27 9.60 6.64 8.99
N LEU A 28 9.39 7.92 8.71
CA LEU A 28 8.20 8.39 7.98
C LEU A 28 8.26 7.93 6.51
N ARG A 29 9.42 8.07 5.86
CA ARG A 29 9.65 7.57 4.51
C ARG A 29 9.38 6.08 4.39
N ALA A 30 9.85 5.27 5.35
CA ALA A 30 9.62 3.83 5.34
C ALA A 30 8.13 3.46 5.39
N ARG A 31 7.32 4.22 6.15
CA ARG A 31 5.86 4.02 6.21
C ARG A 31 5.18 4.41 4.88
N ASP A 32 5.58 5.51 4.28
CA ASP A 32 5.04 5.95 2.99
C ASP A 32 5.43 5.01 1.84
N VAL A 33 6.65 4.49 1.87
CA VAL A 33 7.12 3.48 0.92
C VAL A 33 6.30 2.21 1.11
N ARG A 34 6.18 1.68 2.32
CA ARG A 34 5.35 0.49 2.61
C ARG A 34 3.91 0.66 2.14
N ARG A 35 3.30 1.81 2.40
CA ARG A 35 1.93 2.10 1.93
C ARG A 35 1.86 2.12 0.41
N ARG A 36 2.80 2.78 -0.26
CA ARG A 36 2.83 2.82 -1.74
C ARG A 36 3.05 1.43 -2.34
N THR A 37 3.98 0.66 -1.79
CA THR A 37 4.27 -0.71 -2.23
C THR A 37 3.07 -1.63 -2.02
N ALA A 38 2.42 -1.59 -0.85
CA ALA A 38 1.22 -2.38 -0.60
C ALA A 38 0.11 -2.01 -1.60
N TRP A 39 -0.09 -0.72 -1.87
CA TRP A 39 -1.08 -0.26 -2.84
C TRP A 39 -0.72 -0.55 -4.30
N SER A 40 0.56 -0.62 -4.66
CA SER A 40 0.97 -1.07 -6.00
C SER A 40 0.74 -2.56 -6.16
N THR A 41 1.04 -3.36 -5.13
CA THR A 41 0.79 -4.80 -5.13
C THR A 41 -0.71 -5.09 -5.22
N ALA A 42 -1.53 -4.38 -4.45
CA ALA A 42 -2.98 -4.53 -4.51
C ALA A 42 -3.55 -4.25 -5.91
N ARG A 43 -3.10 -3.17 -6.56
CA ARG A 43 -3.51 -2.85 -7.94
C ARG A 43 -3.07 -3.92 -8.94
N ALA A 44 -1.82 -4.35 -8.87
CA ALA A 44 -1.31 -5.41 -9.73
C ALA A 44 -2.09 -6.73 -9.55
N ALA A 45 -2.49 -7.06 -8.32
CA ALA A 45 -3.30 -8.24 -8.05
C ALA A 45 -4.73 -8.11 -8.62
N ILE A 46 -5.37 -6.94 -8.47
CA ILE A 46 -6.70 -6.66 -9.06
C ILE A 46 -6.64 -6.75 -10.58
N ASP A 47 -5.64 -6.12 -11.21
CA ASP A 47 -5.47 -6.15 -12.67
C ASP A 47 -5.22 -7.58 -13.17
N SER A 48 -4.38 -8.36 -12.47
CA SER A 48 -4.16 -9.78 -12.77
C SER A 48 -5.44 -10.60 -12.65
N ALA A 49 -6.23 -10.35 -11.61
CA ALA A 49 -7.50 -11.04 -11.38
C ALA A 49 -8.53 -10.70 -12.48
N ALA A 50 -8.58 -9.43 -12.92
CA ALA A 50 -9.42 -9.01 -14.04
C ALA A 50 -9.02 -9.71 -15.35
N VAL A 51 -7.72 -9.86 -15.63
CA VAL A 51 -7.24 -10.64 -16.79
C VAL A 51 -7.69 -12.10 -16.67
N SER A 52 -7.63 -12.70 -15.49
CA SER A 52 -8.11 -14.07 -15.29
C SER A 52 -9.61 -14.22 -15.48
N ARG A 53 -10.40 -13.24 -15.01
CA ARG A 53 -11.84 -13.18 -15.25
C ARG A 53 -12.13 -13.16 -16.75
N ASP A 54 -11.48 -12.26 -17.49
CA ASP A 54 -11.69 -12.08 -18.92
C ASP A 54 -11.20 -13.31 -19.73
N ALA A 55 -10.24 -14.07 -19.19
CA ALA A 55 -9.78 -15.33 -19.75
C ALA A 55 -10.58 -16.57 -19.29
N CYS A 56 -11.57 -16.42 -18.40
CA CYS A 56 -12.40 -17.51 -17.93
C CYS A 56 -13.73 -17.54 -18.71
N PRO A 57 -14.05 -18.63 -19.43
CA PRO A 57 -15.30 -18.70 -20.20
C PRO A 57 -16.54 -18.87 -19.32
N ALA A 58 -16.38 -19.26 -18.05
CA ALA A 58 -17.47 -19.50 -17.12
C ALA A 58 -17.49 -18.44 -16.00
N PRO A 59 -18.66 -17.84 -15.69
CA PRO A 59 -18.80 -16.92 -14.57
C PRO A 59 -18.76 -17.68 -13.24
N VAL A 60 -17.90 -17.24 -12.32
CA VAL A 60 -17.77 -17.80 -10.97
C VAL A 60 -18.24 -16.75 -9.97
N ALA A 61 -19.48 -16.87 -9.48
CA ALA A 61 -20.12 -15.84 -8.66
C ALA A 61 -19.32 -15.46 -7.40
N GLU A 62 -18.65 -16.43 -6.76
CA GLU A 62 -17.80 -16.17 -5.60
C GLU A 62 -16.55 -15.36 -5.95
N ALA A 63 -15.92 -15.66 -7.11
CA ALA A 63 -14.77 -14.92 -7.60
C ALA A 63 -15.13 -13.47 -7.97
N GLU A 64 -16.29 -13.26 -8.60
CA GLU A 64 -16.81 -11.93 -8.92
C GLU A 64 -17.06 -11.09 -7.66
N GLN A 65 -17.66 -11.68 -6.63
CA GLN A 65 -17.89 -10.99 -5.35
C GLN A 65 -16.57 -10.60 -4.67
N LEU A 66 -15.57 -11.48 -4.71
CA LEU A 66 -14.25 -11.20 -4.15
C LEU A 66 -13.54 -10.08 -4.91
N LEU A 67 -13.62 -10.06 -6.25
CA LEU A 67 -13.04 -8.99 -7.05
C LEU A 67 -13.74 -7.66 -6.79
N ALA A 68 -15.07 -7.63 -6.79
CA ALA A 68 -15.85 -6.43 -6.48
C ALA A 68 -15.51 -5.86 -5.08
N ARG A 69 -15.30 -6.75 -4.10
CA ARG A 69 -14.84 -6.34 -2.75
C ARG A 69 -13.43 -5.75 -2.78
N ALA A 70 -12.50 -6.35 -3.52
CA ALA A 70 -11.16 -5.82 -3.68
C ALA A 70 -11.17 -4.41 -4.31
N GLU A 71 -11.98 -4.22 -5.36
CA GLU A 71 -12.17 -2.93 -6.03
C GLU A 71 -12.79 -1.87 -5.09
N THR A 72 -13.79 -2.26 -4.28
CA THR A 72 -14.42 -1.37 -3.30
C THR A 72 -13.40 -0.90 -2.26
N ILE A 73 -12.60 -1.82 -1.70
CA ILE A 73 -11.53 -1.48 -0.76
C ILE A 73 -10.49 -0.56 -1.43
N ALA A 74 -10.19 -0.81 -2.71
CA ALA A 74 -9.28 0.03 -3.49
C ALA A 74 -9.80 1.45 -3.72
N ALA A 75 -11.11 1.61 -3.92
CA ALA A 75 -11.77 2.90 -4.08
C ALA A 75 -11.71 3.73 -2.79
N GLU A 76 -11.82 3.10 -1.62
CA GLU A 76 -11.76 3.77 -0.31
C GLU A 76 -10.35 4.27 0.06
N ARG A 77 -9.29 3.82 -0.63
CA ARG A 77 -7.89 4.27 -0.48
C ARG A 77 -7.36 4.27 0.98
N GLY A 78 -7.69 3.23 1.73
CA GLY A 78 -7.25 3.02 3.11
C GLY A 78 -5.73 2.86 3.35
N GLY A 79 -5.41 2.39 4.56
CA GLY A 79 -4.04 2.13 5.01
C GLY A 79 -3.41 0.86 4.41
N VAL A 80 -2.24 0.47 4.93
CA VAL A 80 -1.52 -0.75 4.50
C VAL A 80 -2.39 -2.01 4.65
N ALA A 81 -3.10 -2.15 5.78
CA ALA A 81 -3.97 -3.28 6.03
C ALA A 81 -5.13 -3.38 5.01
N ALA A 82 -5.66 -2.25 4.55
CA ALA A 82 -6.69 -2.24 3.51
C ALA A 82 -6.12 -2.69 2.16
N ALA A 83 -4.91 -2.25 1.81
CA ALA A 83 -4.24 -2.70 0.59
C ALA A 83 -3.92 -4.22 0.64
N GLU A 84 -3.47 -4.73 1.78
CA GLU A 84 -3.25 -6.17 2.00
C GLU A 84 -4.55 -6.96 1.88
N GLU A 85 -5.66 -6.46 2.43
CA GLU A 85 -6.96 -7.11 2.30
C GLU A 85 -7.46 -7.13 0.85
N ALA A 86 -7.36 -6.01 0.13
CA ALA A 86 -7.69 -5.94 -1.29
C ALA A 86 -6.86 -6.94 -2.11
N THR A 87 -5.56 -7.05 -1.81
CA THR A 87 -4.67 -8.04 -2.45
C THR A 87 -5.16 -9.46 -2.21
N ARG A 88 -5.46 -9.83 -0.96
CA ARG A 88 -5.94 -11.17 -0.60
C ARG A 88 -7.28 -11.52 -1.22
N CYS A 89 -8.17 -10.55 -1.40
CA CYS A 89 -9.44 -10.74 -2.10
C CYS A 89 -9.19 -11.01 -3.60
N ALA A 90 -8.36 -10.19 -4.25
CA ALA A 90 -8.02 -10.35 -5.67
C ALA A 90 -7.31 -11.68 -5.95
N GLU A 91 -6.33 -12.08 -5.14
CA GLU A 91 -5.63 -13.37 -5.29
C GLU A 91 -6.55 -14.58 -5.10
N ARG A 92 -7.54 -14.49 -4.20
CA ARG A 92 -8.54 -15.54 -4.02
C ARG A 92 -9.45 -15.65 -5.24
N ALA A 93 -9.93 -14.52 -5.77
CA ALA A 93 -10.72 -14.50 -7.01
C ALA A 93 -9.94 -15.12 -8.18
N ASP A 94 -8.68 -14.71 -8.34
CA ASP A 94 -7.79 -15.20 -9.38
C ASP A 94 -7.55 -16.72 -9.28
N ARG A 95 -7.39 -17.27 -8.08
CA ARG A 95 -7.30 -18.72 -7.87
C ARG A 95 -8.55 -19.46 -8.31
N LEU A 96 -9.73 -18.96 -7.93
CA LEU A 96 -11.00 -19.59 -8.31
C LEU A 96 -11.18 -19.63 -9.84
N TRP A 97 -10.86 -18.55 -10.55
CA TRP A 97 -10.91 -18.55 -12.02
C TRP A 97 -9.87 -19.47 -12.65
N ARG A 98 -8.66 -19.57 -12.07
CA ARG A 98 -7.65 -20.52 -12.53
C ARG A 98 -8.09 -21.97 -12.32
N GLU A 99 -8.68 -22.30 -11.18
CA GLU A 99 -9.20 -23.64 -10.89
C GLU A 99 -10.30 -24.02 -11.88
N VAL A 100 -11.24 -23.13 -12.16
CA VAL A 100 -12.31 -23.38 -13.15
C VAL A 100 -11.79 -23.44 -14.59
N ARG A 101 -10.71 -22.73 -14.92
CA ARG A 101 -10.08 -22.82 -16.25
C ARG A 101 -9.33 -24.15 -16.45
N HIS A 102 -8.84 -24.76 -15.37
CA HIS A 102 -8.01 -25.97 -15.41
C HIS A 102 -8.77 -27.27 -15.10
N GLY A 103 -10.00 -27.18 -14.58
CA GLY A 103 -10.90 -28.32 -14.33
C GLY A 103 -11.89 -28.54 -15.46
#